data_AF-A0A8D8N421-F1
#
_entry.id   AF-A0A8D8N421-F1
#
_cell.length_a   1.000
_cell.length_b   1.000
_cell.length_c   1.000
_cell.angle_alpha   90.00
_cell.angle_beta   90.00
_cell.angle_gamma   90.00
#
_symmetry.space_group_name_H-M   'P 1'
#
loop_
_entity.id
_entity.type
_entity.pdbx_description
1 polymer ?
#
loop_
_entity_poly.entity_id
_entity_poly.type
_entity_poly.pdbx_seq_one_letter_code
_entity_poly.pdbx_strand_id
1 'polypeptide(L)'
;LNLTLKTLSMLEWTASHCSGAKYLLKTDDDMFVNVPRLLDFVREKSGEKRTIYGRLAERWPPVRDEKSKYFVSLEEFSAARYPTFTTGPAYLLTADIIPELFSKALEMPFFKMEDVFLTGIVAEQLQIQRVGDSQFLNQRLSTIGSGRCKVK
;
A
#
# COMPACT_ATOMS: atom_id res chain seq x y z
N LEU A 1 -13.79 -9.65 5.14
CA LEU A 1 -13.91 -8.47 4.24
C LEU A 1 -12.83 -8.58 3.17
N ASN A 2 -13.16 -8.45 1.89
CA ASN A 2 -12.19 -8.64 0.80
C ASN A 2 -11.45 -7.31 0.52
N LEU A 3 -10.31 -7.10 1.18
CA LEU A 3 -9.52 -5.86 1.05
C LEU A 3 -8.99 -5.65 -0.37
N THR A 4 -8.54 -6.72 -1.02
CA THR A 4 -8.03 -6.65 -2.39
C THR A 4 -9.07 -6.10 -3.35
N LEU A 5 -10.31 -6.61 -3.31
CA LEU A 5 -11.39 -6.08 -4.15
C LEU A 5 -11.70 -4.62 -3.86
N LYS A 6 -11.70 -4.21 -2.58
CA LYS A 6 -11.90 -2.80 -2.21
C LYS A 6 -10.84 -1.88 -2.79
N THR A 7 -9.58 -2.30 -2.73
CA THR A 7 -8.47 -1.52 -3.29
C THR A 7 -8.56 -1.48 -4.82
N LEU A 8 -8.91 -2.59 -5.48
CA LEU A 8 -9.12 -2.57 -6.93
C LEU A 8 -10.24 -1.62 -7.33
N SER A 9 -11.35 -1.57 -6.59
CA SER A 9 -12.40 -0.57 -6.79
C SER A 9 -11.91 0.87 -6.58
N MET A 10 -11.03 1.11 -5.60
CA MET A 10 -10.42 2.42 -5.40
C MET A 10 -9.53 2.83 -6.59
N LEU A 11 -8.74 1.91 -7.14
CA LEU A 11 -7.92 2.18 -8.33
C LEU A 11 -8.77 2.45 -9.56
N GLU A 12 -9.79 1.63 -9.80
CA GLU A 12 -10.73 1.79 -10.92
C GLU A 12 -11.46 3.14 -10.86
N TRP A 13 -11.96 3.49 -9.68
CA TRP A 13 -12.61 4.77 -9.45
C TRP A 13 -11.66 5.94 -9.71
N THR A 14 -10.42 5.87 -9.19
CA THR A 14 -9.44 6.94 -9.35
C THR A 14 -9.03 7.11 -10.82
N ALA A 15 -8.83 6.01 -11.54
CA ALA A 15 -8.54 6.03 -12.97
C ALA A 15 -9.68 6.67 -13.78
N SER A 16 -10.93 6.38 -13.43
CA SER A 16 -12.12 6.83 -14.16
C SER A 16 -12.56 8.26 -13.82
N HIS A 17 -12.35 8.71 -12.58
CA HIS A 17 -12.97 9.93 -12.05
C HIS A 17 -11.98 10.97 -11.51
N CYS A 18 -10.69 10.67 -11.43
CA CYS A 18 -9.69 11.55 -10.82
C CYS A 18 -8.49 11.83 -11.73
N SER A 19 -8.74 12.15 -13.01
CA SER A 19 -7.69 12.39 -14.00
C SER A 19 -6.72 13.55 -13.66
N GLY A 20 -7.12 14.48 -12.79
CA GLY A 20 -6.26 15.57 -12.31
C GLY A 20 -5.44 15.25 -11.05
N ALA A 21 -5.64 14.09 -10.43
CA ALA A 21 -4.89 13.69 -9.25
C ALA A 21 -3.44 13.36 -9.63
N LYS A 22 -2.49 13.82 -8.81
CA LYS A 22 -1.05 13.50 -8.97
C LYS A 22 -0.59 12.34 -8.10
N TYR A 23 -1.29 12.12 -7.00
CA TYR A 23 -1.01 11.07 -6.03
C TYR A 23 -2.32 10.49 -5.50
N LEU A 24 -2.28 9.23 -5.09
CA LEU A 24 -3.36 8.55 -4.38
C LEU A 24 -2.80 8.01 -3.05
N LEU A 25 -3.34 8.49 -1.93
CA LEU A 25 -3.06 7.92 -0.61
C LEU A 25 -4.11 6.87 -0.28
N LYS A 26 -3.68 5.63 -0.05
CA LYS A 26 -4.48 4.62 0.63
C LYS A 26 -4.12 4.61 2.10
N THR A 27 -5.13 4.55 2.97
CA THR A 27 -4.92 4.35 4.42
C THR A 27 -6.12 3.65 5.05
N ASP A 28 -5.91 3.04 6.20
CA ASP A 28 -6.97 2.43 7.02
C ASP A 28 -7.70 3.51 7.84
N ASP A 29 -8.93 3.20 8.28
CA ASP A 29 -9.78 4.15 9.03
C ASP A 29 -9.36 4.36 10.48
N ASP A 30 -8.42 3.54 10.98
CA ASP A 30 -7.79 3.64 12.29
C ASP A 30 -6.43 4.37 12.26
N MET A 31 -6.09 5.00 11.13
CA MET A 31 -4.84 5.73 10.95
C MET A 31 -5.00 7.25 11.09
N PHE A 32 -3.96 7.89 11.62
CA PHE A 32 -3.86 9.35 11.66
C PHE A 32 -3.03 9.87 10.50
N VAL A 33 -3.56 10.85 9.75
CA VAL A 33 -2.86 11.50 8.64
C VAL A 33 -2.51 12.94 9.01
N ASN A 34 -1.21 13.25 9.09
CA ASN A 34 -0.74 14.62 9.22
C ASN A 34 -0.77 15.32 7.84
N VAL A 35 -1.91 15.92 7.49
CA VAL A 35 -2.15 16.50 6.16
C VAL A 35 -1.12 17.58 5.78
N PRO A 36 -0.74 18.56 6.63
CA PRO A 36 0.31 19.51 6.29
C PRO A 36 1.62 18.84 5.87
N ARG A 37 2.08 17.85 6.63
CA ARG A 37 3.31 17.09 6.28
C ARG A 37 3.14 16.27 5.01
N LEU A 38 1.97 15.69 4.77
CA LEU A 38 1.68 15.00 3.53
C LEU A 38 1.76 15.94 2.33
N LEU A 39 1.25 17.17 2.46
CA LEU A 39 1.32 18.18 1.40
C LEU A 39 2.76 18.62 1.11
N ASP A 40 3.59 18.78 2.15
CA ASP A 40 5.01 19.07 1.98
C ASP A 40 5.74 17.90 1.32
N PHE A 41 5.46 16.67 1.76
CA PHE A 41 6.00 15.44 1.17
C PHE A 41 5.71 15.35 -0.34
N VAL A 42 4.46 15.52 -0.77
CA VAL A 42 4.13 15.42 -2.21
C VAL A 42 4.69 16.59 -3.03
N ARG A 43 4.96 17.74 -2.41
CA ARG A 43 5.68 18.85 -3.09
C ARG A 43 7.15 18.52 -3.27
N GLU A 44 7.80 17.96 -2.26
CA GLU A 44 9.20 17.53 -2.33
C GLU A 44 9.40 16.42 -3.37
N LYS A 45 8.45 15.48 -3.46
CA LYS A 45 8.44 14.39 -4.45
C LYS A 45 7.85 14.77 -5.80
N SER A 46 7.57 16.05 -6.02
CA SER A 46 6.94 16.53 -7.25
C SER A 46 7.78 16.17 -8.46
N GLY A 47 7.18 15.44 -9.40
CA GLY A 47 7.82 15.01 -10.64
C GLY A 47 8.38 13.58 -10.60
N GLU A 48 8.48 12.97 -9.42
CA GLU A 48 8.69 11.53 -9.32
C GLU A 48 7.48 10.78 -9.90
N LYS A 49 7.76 9.67 -10.57
CA LYS A 49 6.80 8.84 -11.30
C LYS A 49 7.07 7.38 -11.00
N ARG A 50 6.14 6.50 -11.35
CA ARG A 50 6.30 5.05 -11.18
C ARG A 50 6.71 4.61 -9.77
N THR A 51 6.18 5.28 -8.75
CA THR A 51 6.65 5.11 -7.36
C THR A 51 5.51 4.86 -6.37
N ILE A 52 5.75 3.92 -5.45
CA ILE A 52 4.96 3.63 -4.27
C ILE A 52 5.78 4.02 -3.05
N TYR A 53 5.33 4.97 -2.26
CA TYR A 53 5.93 5.33 -0.98
C TYR A 53 5.19 4.67 0.17
N GLY A 54 5.93 4.24 1.18
CA GLY A 54 5.32 3.72 2.39
C GLY A 54 6.34 3.14 3.34
N ARG A 55 5.86 2.39 4.32
CA ARG A 55 6.72 1.59 5.18
C ARG A 55 7.04 0.28 4.49
N LEU A 56 8.31 0.06 4.11
CA LEU A 56 8.72 -1.17 3.44
C LEU A 56 8.65 -2.37 4.38
N ALA A 57 8.20 -3.49 3.82
CA ALA A 57 8.40 -4.82 4.35
C ALA A 57 9.23 -5.63 3.36
N GLU A 58 10.39 -6.08 3.82
CA GLU A 58 11.36 -6.80 3.00
C GLU A 58 11.50 -8.23 3.51
N ARG A 59 11.63 -9.19 2.58
CA ARG A 59 11.92 -10.60 2.87
C ARG A 59 10.90 -11.27 3.81
N TRP A 60 9.67 -10.76 3.87
CA TRP A 60 8.64 -11.28 4.77
C TRP A 60 8.10 -12.63 4.24
N PRO A 61 8.06 -13.69 5.06
CA PRO A 61 7.61 -14.99 4.60
C PRO A 61 6.07 -15.10 4.65
N PRO A 62 5.46 -15.86 3.73
CA PRO A 62 4.07 -16.26 3.85
C PRO A 62 3.80 -17.02 5.15
N VAL A 63 2.69 -16.72 5.82
CA VAL A 63 2.28 -17.48 7.01
C VAL A 63 1.70 -18.82 6.58
N ARG A 64 2.26 -19.93 7.05
CA ARG A 64 1.85 -21.30 6.66
C ARG A 64 0.97 -22.01 7.69
N ASP A 65 0.60 -21.33 8.77
CA ASP A 65 -0.35 -21.85 9.76
C ASP A 65 -1.79 -21.60 9.30
N GLU A 66 -2.54 -22.66 8.99
CA GLU A 66 -3.94 -22.62 8.53
C GLU A 66 -4.89 -21.90 9.50
N LYS A 67 -4.54 -21.83 10.80
CA LYS A 67 -5.36 -21.12 11.80
C LYS A 67 -5.16 -19.61 11.76
N SER A 68 -4.12 -19.12 11.09
CA SER A 68 -3.83 -17.70 10.98
C SER A 68 -4.77 -17.05 9.96
N LYS A 69 -5.32 -15.88 10.30
CA LYS A 69 -6.04 -15.05 9.32
C LYS A 69 -5.16 -14.66 8.11
N TYR A 70 -3.84 -14.69 8.28
CA TYR A 70 -2.84 -14.41 7.25
C TYR A 70 -2.31 -15.67 6.53
N PHE A 71 -2.91 -16.84 6.76
CA PHE A 71 -2.51 -18.10 6.11
C PHE A 71 -2.41 -17.98 4.58
N VAL A 72 -1.35 -18.48 3.98
CA VAL A 72 -1.21 -18.62 2.52
C VAL A 72 -0.67 -20.01 2.22
N SER A 73 -1.38 -20.76 1.39
CA SER A 73 -0.95 -22.09 0.97
C SER A 73 0.25 -22.04 0.01
N LEU A 74 0.95 -23.16 -0.15
CA LEU A 74 2.03 -23.27 -1.15
C LEU A 74 1.52 -23.16 -2.59
N GLU A 75 0.27 -23.55 -2.83
CA GLU A 75 -0.40 -23.41 -4.12
C GLU A 75 -0.67 -21.94 -4.46
N GLU A 76 -1.15 -21.15 -3.49
CA GLU A 76 -1.38 -19.71 -3.68
C GLU A 76 -0.07 -18.93 -3.86
N PHE A 77 0.99 -19.30 -3.12
CA PHE A 77 2.29 -18.65 -3.23
C PHE A 77 3.41 -19.60 -2.80
N SER A 78 4.16 -20.12 -3.77
CA SER A 78 5.18 -21.16 -3.54
C SER A 78 6.52 -20.62 -3.05
N ALA A 79 6.85 -19.36 -3.36
CA ALA A 79 8.12 -18.77 -2.95
C ALA A 79 8.21 -18.60 -1.43
N ALA A 80 9.43 -18.67 -0.90
CA ALA A 80 9.69 -18.60 0.54
C ALA A 80 9.45 -17.19 1.13
N ARG A 81 9.46 -16.15 0.27
CA ARG A 81 9.37 -14.75 0.66
C ARG A 81 8.61 -13.95 -0.38
N TYR A 82 7.85 -12.97 0.07
CA TYR A 82 7.22 -11.99 -0.81
C TYR A 82 8.26 -11.06 -1.45
N PRO A 83 7.98 -10.51 -2.64
CA PRO A 83 8.68 -9.32 -3.13
C PRO A 83 8.59 -8.20 -2.10
N THR A 84 9.53 -7.26 -2.12
CA THR A 84 9.43 -6.06 -1.28
C THR A 84 8.11 -5.34 -1.56
N PHE A 85 7.40 -4.96 -0.50
CA PHE A 85 6.09 -4.31 -0.59
C PHE A 85 5.97 -3.23 0.50
N THR A 86 4.95 -2.37 0.40
CA THR A 86 4.63 -1.38 1.46
C THR A 86 3.52 -1.91 2.35
N THR A 87 3.65 -1.79 3.66
CA THR A 87 2.66 -2.35 4.59
C THR A 87 1.29 -1.68 4.46
N GLY A 88 0.22 -2.46 4.63
CA GLY A 88 -1.17 -2.04 4.42
C GLY A 88 -1.69 -0.79 5.14
N PRO A 89 -1.26 -0.39 6.36
CA PRO A 89 -1.88 0.74 7.06
C PRO A 89 -1.86 2.07 6.29
N ALA A 90 -0.78 2.33 5.54
CA ALA A 90 -0.72 3.47 4.64
C ALA A 90 0.35 3.29 3.55
N TYR A 91 0.01 3.65 2.32
CA TYR A 91 0.95 3.81 1.21
C TYR A 91 0.45 4.88 0.22
N LEU A 92 1.39 5.57 -0.43
CA LEU A 92 1.12 6.63 -1.39
C LEU A 92 1.59 6.19 -2.79
N LEU A 93 0.69 6.26 -3.77
CA LEU A 93 0.98 5.96 -5.17
C LEU A 93 1.15 7.26 -5.95
N THR A 94 2.12 7.32 -6.86
CA THR A 94 2.07 8.29 -7.95
C THR A 94 0.88 7.95 -8.86
N ALA A 95 0.12 8.94 -9.33
CA ALA A 95 -1.13 8.64 -10.04
C ALA A 95 -0.92 7.99 -11.42
N ASP A 96 0.27 8.13 -12.02
CA ASP A 96 0.61 7.58 -13.33
C ASP A 96 0.60 6.05 -13.38
N ILE A 97 0.80 5.36 -12.24
CA ILE A 97 0.78 3.89 -12.19
C ILE A 97 -0.62 3.31 -12.00
N ILE A 98 -1.61 4.10 -11.62
CA ILE A 98 -2.93 3.59 -11.22
C ILE A 98 -3.59 2.75 -12.33
N PRO A 99 -3.61 3.19 -13.61
CA PRO A 99 -4.24 2.41 -14.67
C PRO A 99 -3.54 1.08 -14.93
N GLU A 100 -2.21 1.07 -15.06
CA GLU A 100 -1.45 -0.16 -15.32
C GLU A 100 -1.50 -1.12 -14.12
N LEU A 101 -1.48 -0.59 -12.90
CA LEU A 101 -1.56 -1.37 -11.66
C LEU A 101 -2.92 -2.05 -11.56
N PHE A 102 -4.00 -1.33 -11.86
CA PHE A 102 -5.36 -1.89 -11.91
C PHE A 102 -5.49 -2.96 -13.01
N SER A 103 -5.12 -2.64 -14.24
CA SER A 103 -5.21 -3.58 -15.37
C SER A 103 -4.40 -4.85 -15.10
N LYS A 104 -3.16 -4.72 -14.60
CA LYS A 104 -2.33 -5.88 -14.31
C LYS A 104 -2.87 -6.72 -13.19
N ALA A 105 -3.43 -6.10 -12.15
CA ALA A 105 -4.02 -6.83 -11.04
C ALA A 105 -5.24 -7.67 -11.47
N LEU A 106 -6.01 -7.24 -12.48
CA LEU A 106 -7.12 -8.03 -13.04
C LEU A 106 -6.67 -9.26 -13.84
N GLU A 107 -5.46 -9.24 -14.40
CA GLU A 107 -4.88 -10.38 -15.13
C GLU A 107 -4.31 -11.45 -14.19
N MET A 108 -4.04 -11.09 -12.94
CA MET A 108 -3.37 -11.97 -11.99
C MET A 108 -4.36 -12.76 -11.14
N PRO A 109 -3.99 -13.96 -10.68
CA PRO A 109 -4.80 -14.70 -9.70
C PRO A 109 -5.06 -13.85 -8.47
N PHE A 110 -6.30 -13.90 -7.98
CA PHE A 110 -6.70 -13.18 -6.79
C PHE A 110 -5.82 -13.58 -5.59
N PHE A 111 -5.32 -12.58 -4.86
CA PHE A 111 -4.55 -12.79 -3.64
C PHE A 111 -5.12 -11.94 -2.51
N LYS A 112 -5.40 -12.56 -1.36
CA LYS A 112 -6.22 -11.94 -0.30
C LYS A 112 -5.52 -10.82 0.49
N MET A 113 -4.19 -10.84 0.56
CA MET A 113 -3.43 -9.81 1.26
C MET A 113 -3.11 -8.71 0.26
N GLU A 114 -3.92 -7.66 0.31
CA GLU A 114 -3.94 -6.59 -0.67
C GLU A 114 -2.60 -5.86 -0.80
N ASP A 115 -1.94 -5.55 0.31
CA ASP A 115 -0.66 -4.87 0.32
C ASP A 115 0.46 -5.70 -0.31
N VAL A 116 0.52 -7.00 0.02
CA VAL A 116 1.41 -7.98 -0.61
C VAL A 116 1.09 -8.13 -2.09
N PHE A 117 -0.19 -8.23 -2.45
CA PHE A 117 -0.64 -8.42 -3.82
C PHE A 117 -0.29 -7.22 -4.69
N LEU A 118 -0.81 -6.04 -4.34
CA LEU A 118 -0.77 -4.87 -5.19
C LEU A 118 0.61 -4.21 -5.16
N THR A 119 1.10 -3.90 -3.95
CA THR A 119 2.35 -3.15 -3.77
C THR A 119 3.59 -4.04 -3.80
N GLY A 120 3.42 -5.36 -3.74
CA GLY A 120 4.48 -6.36 -3.87
C GLY A 120 4.44 -7.06 -5.22
N ILE A 121 3.53 -8.02 -5.37
CA ILE A 121 3.49 -8.96 -6.51
C ILE A 121 3.22 -8.22 -7.84
N VAL A 122 2.15 -7.44 -7.93
CA VAL A 122 1.77 -6.71 -9.15
C VAL A 122 2.81 -5.64 -9.47
N ALA A 123 3.21 -4.85 -8.46
CA ALA A 123 4.25 -3.83 -8.60
C ALA A 123 5.59 -4.40 -9.08
N GLU A 124 5.98 -5.60 -8.62
CA GLU A 124 7.19 -6.29 -9.09
C GLU A 124 7.10 -6.64 -10.59
N GLN A 125 5.96 -7.18 -11.04
CA GLN A 125 5.74 -7.51 -12.46
C GLN A 125 5.79 -6.28 -13.37
N LEU A 126 5.35 -5.11 -12.86
CA LEU A 126 5.37 -3.84 -13.59
C LEU A 126 6.65 -3.03 -13.38
N GLN A 127 7.63 -3.56 -12.64
CA GLN A 127 8.87 -2.89 -12.29
C GLN A 127 8.65 -1.50 -11.66
N ILE A 128 7.61 -1.38 -10.83
CA ILE A 128 7.28 -0.15 -10.11
C ILE A 128 8.20 -0.02 -8.89
N GLN A 129 8.73 1.18 -8.69
CA GLN A 129 9.64 1.47 -7.59
C GLN A 129 8.88 1.53 -6.27
N ARG A 130 9.44 0.92 -5.23
CA ARG A 130 8.96 1.06 -3.84
C ARG A 130 10.02 1.82 -3.05
N VAL A 131 9.60 2.90 -2.40
CA VAL A 131 10.49 3.77 -1.62
C VAL A 131 10.02 3.78 -0.17
N GLY A 132 10.93 3.37 0.71
CA GLY A 132 10.73 3.44 2.15
C GLY A 132 10.86 4.88 2.64
N ASP A 133 9.89 5.33 3.43
CA ASP A 133 9.99 6.62 4.11
C ASP A 133 9.64 6.50 5.60
N SER A 134 10.50 7.10 6.44
CA SER A 134 10.37 7.06 7.90
C SER A 134 9.13 7.76 8.46
N GLN A 135 8.43 8.54 7.64
CA GLN A 135 7.19 9.23 8.02
C GLN A 135 5.96 8.31 7.98
N PHE A 136 6.07 7.12 7.38
CA PHE A 136 5.02 6.09 7.42
C PHE A 136 5.24 5.17 8.62
N LEU A 137 4.42 5.34 9.66
CA LEU A 137 4.58 4.67 10.95
C LEU A 137 3.42 3.73 11.26
N ASN A 138 3.74 2.49 11.64
CA ASN A 138 2.77 1.52 12.16
C ASN A 138 2.83 1.53 13.69
N GLN A 139 2.51 2.66 14.30
CA GLN A 139 2.61 2.87 15.73
C GLN A 139 1.30 3.38 16.31
N ARG A 140 0.93 2.83 17.48
CA ARG A 140 -0.27 3.26 18.18
C ARG A 140 0.00 4.60 18.85
N LEU A 141 -0.72 5.62 18.41
CA LEU A 141 -0.71 6.93 19.04
C LEU A 141 -1.44 6.86 20.39
N SER A 142 -0.89 7.49 21.42
CA SER A 142 -1.61 7.76 22.66
C SER A 142 -2.04 9.23 22.66
N THR A 143 -3.32 9.48 22.98
CA THR A 143 -3.79 10.83 23.27
C THR A 143 -3.34 11.22 24.67
N ILE A 144 -2.64 12.35 24.78
CA ILE A 144 -2.53 13.05 26.07
C ILE A 144 -3.79 13.90 26.19
N GLY A 145 -4.36 14.04 27.40
CA GLY A 145 -5.66 14.63 27.72
C GLY A 145 -5.96 16.07 27.23
N SER A 146 -5.19 16.60 26.29
CA SER A 146 -5.38 17.87 25.60
C SER A 146 -5.58 17.74 24.08
N GLY A 147 -5.92 16.54 23.56
CA GLY A 147 -6.16 16.33 22.11
C GLY A 147 -4.92 16.43 21.22
N ARG A 148 -3.71 16.39 21.80
CA ARG A 148 -2.44 16.36 21.04
C ARG A 148 -1.96 14.92 20.89
N CYS A 149 -1.77 14.48 19.65
CA CYS A 149 -1.15 13.20 19.34
C CYS A 149 0.35 13.26 19.65
N LYS A 150 0.84 12.31 20.47
CA LYS A 150 2.28 12.03 20.57
C LYS A 150 2.57 10.64 20.00
N VAL A 151 3.61 10.57 19.19
CA VAL A 151 4.26 9.32 18.79
C VAL A 151 5.00 8.80 20.03
N LYS A 152 4.85 7.50 20.33
CA LYS A 152 5.56 6.86 21.45
C LYS A 152 7.00 6.58 21.10
#